data_AF-A0A2A9E198-F1
#
_entry.id   AF-A0A2A9E198-F1
#
_cell.length_a   1.000
_cell.length_b   1.000
_cell.length_c   1.000
_cell.angle_alpha   90.00
_cell.angle_beta   90.00
_cell.angle_gamma   90.00
#
_symmetry.space_group_name_H-M   'P 1'
#
loop_
_entity.id
_entity.type
_entity.pdbx_description
1 polymer ?
#
loop_
_entity_poly.entity_id
_entity_poly.type
_entity_poly.pdbx_seq_one_letter_code
_entity_poly.pdbx_strand_id
1 'polypeptide(L)'
;MKIEETRLPGIGARYDFATQKGRRVGVISQRDGARHVFLYDPRDPDSCQATIVLSPEESQTLAELLGAPRIVERLQQADESENVVPGESSGTGQV
;
A
#
# COMPACT_ATOMS: atom_id res chain seq x y z
N MET A 1 3.40 -7.35 -2.25
CA MET A 1 3.51 -6.63 -3.55
C MET A 1 4.90 -6.00 -3.59
N LYS A 2 5.66 -6.18 -4.67
CA LYS A 2 7.00 -5.60 -4.82
C LYS A 2 6.87 -4.25 -5.54
N ILE A 3 7.57 -3.24 -5.03
CA ILE A 3 7.70 -1.93 -5.66
C ILE A 3 9.10 -1.83 -6.25
N GLU A 4 9.19 -1.41 -7.50
CA GLU A 4 10.45 -1.09 -8.18
C GLU A 4 10.63 0.43 -8.17
N GLU A 5 11.69 0.90 -7.53
CA GLU A 5 12.04 2.32 -7.50
C GLU A 5 13.15 2.59 -8.53
N THR A 6 12.93 3.59 -9.39
CA THR A 6 13.93 4.13 -10.31
C THR A 6 14.12 5.61 -10.03
N ARG A 7 15.34 6.01 -9.67
CA ARG A 7 15.67 7.43 -9.54
C ARG A 7 15.70 8.10 -10.91
N LEU A 8 15.06 9.25 -11.03
CA LEU A 8 15.03 10.07 -12.24
C LEU A 8 15.81 11.37 -11.97
N PRO A 9 17.09 11.47 -12.40
CA PRO A 9 17.90 12.67 -12.20
C PRO A 9 17.19 13.92 -12.73
N GLY A 10 17.12 14.97 -11.91
CA GLY A 10 16.45 16.23 -12.25
C GLY A 10 14.92 16.23 -12.11
N ILE A 11 14.26 15.06 -12.04
CA ILE A 11 12.79 14.96 -11.97
C ILE A 11 12.33 14.52 -10.59
N GLY A 12 12.88 13.41 -10.08
CA GLY A 12 12.43 12.80 -8.83
C GLY A 12 12.64 11.28 -8.82
N ALA A 13 11.59 10.51 -8.55
CA ALA A 13 11.63 9.04 -8.57
C ALA A 13 10.37 8.46 -9.23
N ARG A 14 10.55 7.36 -9.95
CA ARG A 14 9.47 6.52 -10.47
C ARG A 14 9.33 5.28 -9.59
N TYR A 15 8.10 4.95 -9.24
CA TYR A 15 7.73 3.74 -8.54
C TYR A 15 6.82 2.92 -9.43
N ASP A 16 7.13 1.65 -9.62
CA ASP A 16 6.34 0.74 -10.42
C ASP A 16 5.92 -0.46 -9.58
N PHE A 17 4.68 -0.93 -9.75
CA PHE A 17 4.22 -2.16 -9.15
C PHE A 17 3.23 -2.89 -10.04
N ALA A 18 3.16 -4.21 -9.90
CA ALA A 18 2.16 -5.05 -10.54
C ALA A 18 1.05 -5.39 -9.54
N THR A 19 -0.20 -5.10 -9.92
CA THR A 19 -1.40 -5.56 -9.22
C THR A 19 -1.52 -7.08 -9.30
N GLN A 20 -2.30 -7.69 -8.39
CA GLN A 20 -2.56 -9.13 -8.43
C GLN A 20 -3.25 -9.60 -9.72
N LYS A 21 -3.99 -8.71 -10.39
CA LYS A 21 -4.63 -8.98 -11.69
C LYS A 21 -3.68 -8.80 -12.89
N GLY A 22 -2.38 -8.62 -12.65
CA GLY A 22 -1.37 -8.48 -13.70
C GLY A 22 -1.29 -7.08 -14.34
N ARG A 23 -2.09 -6.10 -13.88
CA ARG A 23 -1.96 -4.71 -14.34
C ARG A 23 -0.74 -4.06 -13.72
N ARG A 24 0.12 -3.44 -14.52
CA ARG A 24 1.24 -2.63 -14.04
C ARG A 24 0.81 -1.17 -13.88
N VAL A 25 1.21 -0.57 -12.77
CA VAL A 25 0.92 0.83 -12.41
C VAL A 25 2.26 1.51 -12.12
N GLY A 26 2.41 2.73 -12.63
CA GLY A 26 3.56 3.58 -12.36
C GLY A 26 3.15 4.89 -11.67
N VAL A 27 4.01 5.38 -10.79
CA VAL A 27 3.88 6.68 -10.13
C VAL A 27 5.22 7.42 -10.24
N ILE A 28 5.23 8.58 -10.88
CA ILE A 28 6.37 9.49 -10.81
C ILE A 28 6.07 10.53 -9.73
N SER A 29 6.95 10.62 -8.74
CA SER A 29 6.95 11.69 -7.75
C SER A 29 8.00 12.71 -8.17
N GLN A 30 7.55 13.91 -8.53
CA GLN A 30 8.44 15.02 -8.86
C GLN A 30 8.91 15.77 -7.60
N ARG A 31 10.00 16.53 -7.74
CA ARG A 31 10.60 17.30 -6.62
C ARG A 31 9.75 18.49 -6.16
N ASP A 32 8.90 19.02 -7.03
CA ASP A 32 7.95 20.10 -6.74
C ASP A 32 6.67 19.61 -6.03
N GLY A 33 6.55 18.30 -5.82
CA GLY A 33 5.40 17.66 -5.20
C GLY A 33 4.34 17.18 -6.17
N ALA A 34 4.42 17.53 -7.46
CA ALA A 34 3.51 17.00 -8.48
C ALA A 34 3.72 15.49 -8.64
N ARG A 35 2.65 14.77 -8.96
CA ARG A 35 2.70 13.33 -9.17
C ARG A 35 2.02 12.92 -10.47
N HIS A 36 2.61 11.98 -11.17
CA HIS A 36 2.02 11.41 -12.37
C HIS A 36 1.70 9.96 -12.08
N VAL A 37 0.43 9.58 -12.19
CA VAL A 37 -0.03 8.20 -12.07
C VAL A 37 -0.34 7.70 -13.46
N PHE A 38 0.22 6.56 -13.85
CA PHE A 38 0.00 6.01 -15.18
C PHE A 38 -0.22 4.51 -15.15
N LEU A 39 -1.04 4.06 -16.09
CA LEU A 39 -1.39 2.67 -16.32
C LEU A 39 -0.68 2.22 -17.58
N TYR A 40 0.12 1.16 -17.45
CA TYR A 40 0.71 0.53 -18.62
C TYR A 40 -0.36 -0.23 -19.40
N ASP A 41 -0.17 -0.34 -20.72
CA ASP A 41 -1.01 -1.16 -21.57
C ASP A 41 -0.77 -2.65 -21.22
N PRO A 42 -1.83 -3.44 -20.92
CA PRO A 42 -1.68 -4.86 -20.64
C PRO A 42 -1.18 -5.69 -21.83
N ARG A 43 -1.26 -5.17 -23.06
CA ARG A 43 -0.77 -5.80 -24.30
C ARG A 43 0.62 -5.33 -24.69
N ASP A 44 1.05 -4.18 -24.18
CA ASP A 44 2.36 -3.58 -24.43
C ASP A 44 2.88 -2.89 -23.16
N PRO A 45 3.73 -3.55 -22.36
CA PRO A 45 4.20 -3.02 -21.09
C PRO A 45 5.16 -1.82 -21.23
N ASP A 46 5.56 -1.48 -22.46
CA ASP A 46 6.36 -0.28 -22.75
C ASP A 46 5.49 0.92 -23.13
N SER A 47 4.19 0.70 -23.35
CA SER A 47 3.22 1.74 -23.68
C SER A 47 2.38 2.16 -22.47
N CYS A 48 2.05 3.45 -22.40
CA CYS A 48 1.12 4.00 -21.40
C CYS A 48 -0.28 4.08 -22.00
N GLN A 49 -1.23 3.37 -21.37
CA GLN A 49 -2.65 3.43 -21.73
C GLN A 49 -3.32 4.72 -21.25
N ALA A 50 -2.94 5.19 -20.06
CA ALA A 50 -3.48 6.42 -19.48
C ALA A 50 -2.50 7.04 -18.49
N THR A 51 -2.50 8.37 -18.41
CA THR A 51 -1.72 9.14 -17.45
C THR A 51 -2.61 10.21 -16.83
N ILE A 52 -2.55 10.31 -15.50
CA ILE A 52 -3.20 11.34 -14.72
C ILE A 52 -2.08 12.16 -14.06
N VAL A 53 -2.07 13.46 -14.34
CA VAL A 53 -1.16 14.40 -13.68
C VAL A 53 -1.92 15.03 -12.52
N LEU A 54 -1.35 14.92 -11.33
CA LEU A 54 -1.90 15.44 -10.10
C LEU A 54 -1.01 16.55 -9.59
N SER A 55 -1.62 17.68 -9.26
CA SER A 55 -0.99 18.71 -8.45
C SER A 55 -0.59 18.15 -7.07
N PRO A 56 0.27 18.86 -6.31
CA PRO A 56 0.58 18.47 -4.94
C PRO A 56 -0.65 18.30 -4.05
N GLU A 57 -1.66 19.18 -4.19
CA GLU A 57 -2.90 19.15 -3.41
C GLU A 57 -3.81 17.97 -3.77
N GLU A 58 -4.00 17.71 -5.07
CA GLU A 58 -4.77 16.54 -5.53
C GLU A 58 -4.07 15.23 -5.17
N SER A 59 -2.74 15.21 -5.24
CA SER A 59 -1.93 14.07 -4.81
C SER A 59 -2.11 13.76 -3.33
N GLN A 60 -2.16 14.80 -2.50
CA GLN A 60 -2.41 14.68 -1.08
C GLN A 60 -3.83 14.16 -0.81
N THR A 61 -4.82 14.74 -1.49
CA THR A 61 -6.22 14.29 -1.40
C THR A 61 -6.36 12.82 -1.78
N LEU A 62 -5.72 12.38 -2.87
CA LEU A 62 -5.74 10.98 -3.29
C LEU A 62 -5.04 10.07 -2.26
N ALA A 63 -3.91 10.51 -1.71
CA ALA A 63 -3.20 9.77 -0.68
C ALA A 63 -4.06 9.59 0.58
N GLU A 64 -4.83 10.61 0.96
CA GLU A 64 -5.78 10.55 2.08
C GLU A 64 -6.94 9.58 1.80
N LEU A 65 -7.51 9.63 0.59
CA LEU A 65 -8.57 8.69 0.19
C LEU A 65 -8.09 7.22 0.18
N LEU A 66 -6.86 6.99 -0.29
CA LEU A 66 -6.24 5.66 -0.29
C LEU A 66 -5.71 5.25 1.10
N GLY A 67 -5.43 6.23 1.95
CA GLY A 67 -4.89 6.09 3.30
C GLY A 67 -5.93 6.09 4.42
N ALA A 68 -7.22 6.27 4.09
CA ALA A 68 -8.32 6.22 5.05
C ALA A 68 -8.21 4.96 5.95
N PRO A 69 -8.45 5.11 7.27
CA PRO A 69 -7.67 4.42 8.28
C PRO A 69 -7.92 2.91 8.33
N ARG A 70 -6.95 2.12 7.87
CA ARG A 70 -6.74 0.72 8.31
C ARG A 70 -6.14 0.63 9.73
N ILE A 71 -6.31 1.67 10.56
CA ILE A 71 -5.88 1.63 11.96
C ILE A 71 -6.87 0.77 12.77
N VAL A 72 -8.17 0.81 12.43
CA VAL A 72 -9.20 0.02 13.13
C VAL A 72 -9.05 -1.49 12.86
N GLU A 73 -8.69 -1.89 11.64
CA GLU A 73 -8.53 -3.31 11.29
C GLU A 73 -7.30 -3.97 11.94
N ARG A 74 -6.20 -3.23 12.15
CA ARG A 74 -4.98 -3.79 12.76
C ARG A 74 -5.02 -3.87 14.28
N LEU A 75 -5.76 -2.97 14.94
CA LEU A 75 -5.97 -3.03 16.39
C LEU A 75 -6.82 -4.25 16.77
N GLN A 76 -7.84 -4.61 15.97
CA GLN A 76 -8.67 -5.80 16.23
C GLN A 76 -7.91 -7.13 16.08
N GLN A 77 -6.85 -7.18 15.26
CA GLN A 77 -6.01 -8.38 15.13
C GLN A 77 -4.96 -8.54 16.23
N ALA A 78 -4.68 -7.48 17.00
CA ALA A 78 -3.75 -7.54 18.13
C ALA A 78 -4.44 -8.01 19.44
N ASP A 79 -5.74 -7.77 19.59
CA ASP A 79 -6.51 -8.17 20.78
C ASP A 79 -6.87 -9.68 20.82
N GLU A 80 -6.99 -10.37 19.68
CA GLU A 80 -7.40 -11.79 19.65
C GLU A 80 -6.29 -12.79 20.01
N SER A 81 -5.03 -12.36 20.14
CA SER A 81 -3.91 -13.27 20.42
C SER A 81 -3.56 -13.41 21.91
N GLU A 82 -4.18 -12.62 22.80
CA GLU A 82 -3.77 -12.52 24.21
C GLU A 82 -4.81 -12.98 25.24
N ASN A 83 -5.76 -13.86 24.84
CA ASN A 83 -6.62 -14.57 25.80
C ASN A 83 -6.51 -16.09 25.66
N VAL A 84 -5.30 -16.64 25.82
CA VAL A 84 -5.15 -18.02 26.29
C VAL A 84 -5.20 -17.96 27.81
N VAL A 85 -6.39 -18.13 28.37
CA VAL A 85 -6.59 -18.44 29.79
C VAL A 85 -5.89 -19.78 30.07
N PRO A 86 -4.79 -19.81 30.87
CA PRO A 86 -4.29 -21.08 31.38
C PRO A 86 -5.27 -21.50 32.49
N GLY A 87 -6.04 -22.54 32.23
CA GLY A 87 -6.92 -23.15 33.21
C GLY A 87 -6.14 -23.50 34.48
N GLU A 88 -6.61 -22.98 35.60
CA GLU A 88 -6.15 -23.34 36.93
C GLU A 88 -6.34 -24.85 37.14
N SER A 89 -5.26 -25.58 37.44
CA SER A 89 -5.36 -26.90 38.06
C SER A 89 -4.72 -26.83 39.45
N SER A 90 -5.55 -26.46 40.43
CA SER A 90 -5.20 -26.52 41.86
C SER A 90 -6.12 -27.50 42.57
N GLY A 91 -5.51 -28.59 43.07
CA GLY A 91 -6.03 -29.47 44.14
C GLY A 91 -7.24 -30.32 43.78
N THR A 92 -7.55 -31.45 44.40
CA THR A 92 -7.07 -32.12 45.61
C THR A 92 -7.59 -33.58 45.51
N GLY A 93 -7.02 -34.51 46.28
CA GLY A 93 -7.21 -35.95 46.10
C GLY A 93 -8.59 -36.56 46.40
N GLN A 94 -8.52 -37.89 46.54
CA GLN A 94 -9.51 -38.84 47.09
C GLN A 94 -10.33 -39.61 46.02
N VAL A 95 -10.03 -40.89 45.84
CA VAL A 95 -10.61 -42.04 46.57
C VAL A 95 -9.70 -43.27 46.46
#